data_AF-A0A5C5VE96-F1
#
_entry.id   AF-A0A5C5VE96-F1
#
_cell.length_a   1.000
_cell.length_b   1.000
_cell.length_c   1.000
_cell.angle_alpha   90.00
_cell.angle_beta   90.00
_cell.angle_gamma   90.00
#
_symmetry.space_group_name_H-M   'P 1'
#
loop_
_entity.id
_entity.type
_entity.pdbx_description
1 polymer ?
#
loop_
_entity_poly.entity_id
_entity_poly.type
_entity_poly.pdbx_seq_one_letter_code
_entity_poly.pdbx_strand_id
1 'polypeptide(L)'
;MTVRTRFAPSPTGYLHIGGVRTALFNWLFARKHGGQFLLRIDDTDQQRNVEEALAPILHGFRWLGLDWDEGPESGGEFGPYYQSQRGDRYQVAVDQLLAQGDAYRDYAKPEELQAEREAAQQAGGSFTYSRSWMAETPEQAAAFEAEGRQGVVRLRMPREGELVLQDLVRGEVRFAWTREQDHVIQRADGSCLYHLATVVDDHQMQISHVIRAEEHLSNTPRQAFIAERLGYQLPEFAHVPFVAEPGSKTKLSKRKLDKYLKNRDFAALNQHGQHVAELLGLETAAETFNPVIVDFYEQVGYLPDAILNYLLLLGWSLDDSREEFTREEMIESFDLIGVNKAPASFDPSKLQAFQDRAMQQLPLKQKAAWCVDFLKRAGYLESPPPCEAGPYVTAIVEPAGDRIKTAGDILDYQEFFVADDELQYDEKAFAKRITKPEEAADLLRKFGERLAGLEPFTTESTEACLQSLLEAEGVKIGQVIHAIRVAVTGKAVGFGVYETLAILGRDRCLARIERALSLAG
;
A
#
# COMPACT_ATOMS: atom_id res chain seq x y z
N MET A 1 26.21 -13.29 14.92
CA MET A 1 25.62 -12.00 15.31
C MET A 1 24.11 -12.14 15.12
N THR A 2 23.28 -11.71 16.06
CA THR A 2 21.82 -11.78 15.89
C THR A 2 21.41 -10.84 14.75
N VAL A 3 20.58 -11.30 13.82
CA VAL A 3 20.07 -10.44 12.74
C VAL A 3 19.10 -9.41 13.35
N ARG A 4 19.34 -8.13 13.10
CA ARG A 4 18.49 -7.01 13.50
C ARG A 4 18.36 -6.08 12.31
N THR A 5 17.15 -6.01 11.76
CA THR A 5 16.80 -5.14 10.64
C THR A 5 15.87 -4.04 11.14
N ARG A 6 15.72 -2.97 10.35
CA ARG A 6 14.72 -1.93 10.66
C ARG A 6 14.06 -1.38 9.42
N PHE A 7 12.76 -1.10 9.52
CA PHE A 7 12.10 -0.17 8.63
C PHE A 7 12.01 1.19 9.32
N ALA A 8 12.46 2.24 8.62
CA ALA A 8 12.60 3.57 9.17
C ALA A 8 11.82 4.61 8.35
N PRO A 9 10.48 4.63 8.41
CA PRO A 9 9.69 5.57 7.63
C PRO A 9 9.67 6.95 8.29
N SER A 10 9.72 8.00 7.48
CA SER A 10 9.31 9.34 7.92
C SER A 10 7.78 9.46 7.92
N PRO A 11 7.18 10.10 8.93
CA PRO A 11 5.72 10.27 9.06
C PRO A 11 5.22 11.27 8.01
N THR A 12 4.93 10.76 6.81
CA THR A 12 4.50 11.57 5.66
C THR A 12 3.09 11.19 5.17
N GLY A 13 2.33 10.49 6.02
CA GLY A 13 1.02 9.93 5.71
C GLY A 13 1.13 8.47 5.25
N TYR A 14 0.33 8.10 4.27
CA TYR A 14 0.14 6.70 3.84
C TYR A 14 1.41 5.99 3.35
N LEU A 15 1.48 4.67 3.58
CA LEU A 15 2.57 3.83 3.12
C LEU A 15 2.56 3.68 1.60
N HIS A 16 3.64 4.13 0.95
CA HIS A 16 3.87 3.88 -0.46
C HIS A 16 4.21 2.41 -0.69
N ILE A 17 3.70 1.81 -1.77
CA ILE A 17 3.89 0.39 -2.10
C ILE A 17 5.37 -0.04 -2.19
N GLY A 18 6.24 0.82 -2.73
CA GLY A 18 7.69 0.58 -2.75
C GLY A 18 8.35 0.63 -1.35
N GLY A 19 7.76 1.40 -0.42
CA GLY A 19 8.14 1.40 0.99
C GLY A 19 7.75 0.08 1.66
N VAL A 20 6.51 -0.38 1.42
CA VAL A 20 6.02 -1.69 1.91
C VAL A 20 6.92 -2.82 1.45
N ARG A 21 7.32 -2.87 0.17
CA ARG A 21 8.24 -3.89 -0.32
C ARG A 21 9.58 -3.88 0.44
N THR A 22 10.11 -2.69 0.72
CA THR A 22 11.35 -2.55 1.49
C THR A 22 11.15 -3.07 2.93
N ALA A 23 10.02 -2.76 3.55
CA ALA A 23 9.65 -3.29 4.86
C ALA A 23 9.52 -4.82 4.84
N LEU A 24 8.84 -5.39 3.84
CA LEU A 24 8.69 -6.82 3.62
C LEU A 24 10.06 -7.52 3.55
N PHE A 25 11.03 -6.97 2.81
CA PHE A 25 12.36 -7.58 2.71
C PHE A 25 13.12 -7.55 4.04
N ASN A 26 12.99 -6.46 4.82
CA ASN A 26 13.57 -6.39 6.17
C ASN A 26 12.92 -7.42 7.11
N TRP A 27 11.59 -7.54 7.04
CA TRP A 27 10.80 -8.46 7.86
C TRP A 27 11.12 -9.92 7.53
N LEU A 28 11.09 -10.30 6.25
CA LEU A 28 11.44 -11.64 5.78
C LEU A 28 12.87 -12.02 6.17
N PHE A 29 13.83 -11.10 5.97
CA PHE A 29 15.22 -11.35 6.34
C PHE A 29 15.39 -11.58 7.84
N ALA A 30 14.72 -10.78 8.68
CA ALA A 30 14.74 -10.98 10.13
C ALA A 30 14.09 -12.31 10.52
N ARG A 31 12.87 -12.58 10.05
CA ARG A 31 12.12 -13.80 10.38
C ARG A 31 12.86 -15.07 9.95
N LYS A 32 13.44 -15.10 8.75
CA LYS A 32 14.24 -16.24 8.25
C LYS A 32 15.40 -16.60 9.18
N HIS A 33 16.07 -15.59 9.71
CA HIS A 33 17.27 -15.77 10.53
C HIS A 33 16.97 -15.85 12.03
N GLY A 34 15.69 -15.93 12.44
CA GLY A 34 15.30 -15.87 13.85
C GLY A 34 15.74 -14.57 14.54
N GLY A 35 15.87 -13.49 13.75
CA GLY A 35 16.27 -12.17 14.18
C GLY A 35 15.09 -11.27 14.54
N GLN A 36 15.37 -9.98 14.71
CA GLN A 36 14.37 -8.97 15.08
C GLN A 36 14.17 -7.94 13.98
N PHE A 37 12.91 -7.58 13.74
CA PHE A 37 12.47 -6.53 12.84
C PHE A 37 11.96 -5.33 13.64
N LEU A 38 12.66 -4.20 13.48
CA LEU A 38 12.38 -2.96 14.19
C LEU A 38 11.57 -1.99 13.32
N LEU A 39 10.67 -1.24 13.95
CA LEU A 39 10.05 -0.07 13.36
C LEU A 39 10.56 1.19 14.07
N ARG A 40 11.25 2.08 13.35
CA ARG A 40 11.74 3.36 13.89
C ARG A 40 11.13 4.53 13.11
N ILE A 41 10.60 5.54 13.79
CA ILE A 41 10.00 6.69 13.11
C ILE A 41 11.05 7.78 12.94
N ASP A 42 11.41 8.05 11.68
CA ASP A 42 12.41 9.07 11.31
C ASP A 42 11.71 10.44 11.17
N ASP A 43 11.34 11.02 12.32
CA ASP A 43 10.58 12.27 12.49
C ASP A 43 11.44 13.48 12.92
N THR A 44 12.68 13.54 12.44
CA THR A 44 13.61 14.66 12.72
C THR A 44 13.16 16.00 12.14
N ASP A 45 12.23 16.01 11.19
CA ASP A 45 11.63 17.22 10.62
C ASP A 45 10.28 17.53 11.30
N GLN A 46 10.33 18.32 12.37
CA GLN A 46 9.19 18.60 13.27
C GLN A 46 8.10 19.50 12.66
N GLN A 47 8.24 19.93 11.40
CA GLN A 47 7.25 20.81 10.76
C GLN A 47 5.92 20.11 10.39
N ARG A 48 5.76 18.81 10.67
CA ARG A 48 4.56 18.02 10.35
C ARG A 48 3.98 17.39 11.61
N ASN A 49 2.64 17.31 11.69
CA ASN A 49 1.94 16.54 12.73
C ASN A 49 2.31 15.05 12.61
N VAL A 50 3.21 14.59 13.46
CA VAL A 50 3.79 13.23 13.40
C VAL A 50 2.73 12.15 13.68
N GLU A 51 1.80 12.42 14.59
CA GLU A 51 0.85 11.41 15.09
C GLU A 51 -0.23 11.05 14.06
N GLU A 52 -0.91 12.05 13.48
CA GLU A 52 -1.90 11.85 12.40
C GLU A 52 -1.27 11.19 11.16
N ALA A 53 -0.01 11.51 10.88
CA ALA A 53 0.72 10.94 9.75
C ALA A 53 1.27 9.52 10.02
N LEU A 54 1.31 9.08 11.28
CA LEU A 54 1.84 7.78 11.69
C LEU A 54 0.75 6.71 11.75
N ALA A 55 -0.46 7.05 12.19
CA ALA A 55 -1.54 6.07 12.35
C ALA A 55 -1.81 5.24 11.06
N PRO A 56 -1.87 5.82 9.85
CA PRO A 56 -2.03 5.04 8.61
C PRO A 56 -0.86 4.09 8.33
N ILE A 57 0.36 4.48 8.73
CA ILE A 57 1.54 3.62 8.58
C ILE A 57 1.39 2.38 9.45
N LEU A 58 1.13 2.56 10.75
CA LEU A 58 0.98 1.43 11.69
C LEU A 58 -0.19 0.53 11.31
N HIS A 59 -1.31 1.14 10.88
CA HIS A 59 -2.47 0.43 10.37
C HIS A 59 -2.11 -0.46 9.16
N GLY A 60 -1.41 0.09 8.16
CA GLY A 60 -0.95 -0.68 7.00
C GLY A 60 -0.05 -1.86 7.36
N PHE A 61 0.86 -1.72 8.33
CA PHE A 61 1.67 -2.84 8.81
C PHE A 61 0.81 -3.95 9.45
N ARG A 62 -0.16 -3.58 10.29
CA ARG A 62 -1.07 -4.55 10.94
C ARG A 62 -1.95 -5.26 9.92
N TRP A 63 -2.51 -4.53 8.96
CA TRP A 63 -3.32 -5.10 7.89
C TRP A 63 -2.52 -6.12 7.05
N LEU A 64 -1.28 -5.78 6.71
CA LEU A 64 -0.37 -6.70 6.03
C LEU A 64 0.10 -7.86 6.92
N GLY A 65 -0.09 -7.77 8.25
CA GLY A 65 0.47 -8.71 9.23
C GLY A 65 2.01 -8.71 9.25
N LEU A 66 2.62 -7.56 8.97
CA LEU A 66 4.05 -7.33 9.16
C LEU A 66 4.27 -6.81 10.58
N ASP A 67 4.29 -7.71 11.55
CA ASP A 67 4.54 -7.38 12.95
C ASP A 67 5.97 -6.87 13.16
N TRP A 68 6.18 -6.01 14.16
CA TRP A 68 7.49 -5.52 14.57
C TRP A 68 7.78 -5.90 16.02
N ASP A 69 9.01 -6.37 16.27
CA ASP A 69 9.42 -6.88 17.58
C ASP A 69 9.70 -5.74 18.56
N GLU A 70 10.15 -4.61 18.04
CA GLU A 70 10.41 -3.40 18.80
C GLU A 70 10.03 -2.18 17.94
N GLY A 71 9.43 -1.16 18.55
CA GLY A 71 8.96 0.02 17.82
C GLY A 71 7.97 0.89 18.58
N PRO A 72 7.29 1.82 17.88
CA PRO A 72 6.09 2.49 18.37
C PRO A 72 5.09 1.49 18.98
N GLU A 73 4.45 1.90 20.08
CA GLU A 73 3.45 1.15 20.86
C GLU A 73 3.96 -0.13 21.54
N SER A 74 4.70 -1.00 20.85
CA SER A 74 5.25 -2.24 21.40
C SER A 74 6.43 -1.99 22.35
N GLY A 75 7.12 -0.84 22.21
CA GLY A 75 8.29 -0.52 23.01
C GLY A 75 9.47 -1.41 22.64
N GLY A 76 10.30 -1.74 23.64
CA GLY A 76 11.50 -2.55 23.45
C GLY A 76 12.73 -1.96 24.15
N GLU A 77 13.81 -2.73 24.18
CA GLU A 77 15.02 -2.42 24.96
C GLU A 77 15.68 -1.10 24.56
N PHE A 78 15.66 -0.75 23.28
CA PHE A 78 16.41 0.39 22.73
C PHE A 78 15.57 1.67 22.53
N GLY A 79 14.36 1.70 23.09
CA GLY A 79 13.45 2.84 23.00
C GLY A 79 14.04 4.17 23.52
N PRO A 80 13.42 5.31 23.22
CA PRO A 80 12.20 5.47 22.40
C PRO A 80 12.46 5.24 20.90
N TYR A 81 11.44 4.87 20.13
CA TYR A 81 11.55 4.56 18.69
C TYR A 81 11.15 5.74 17.77
N TYR A 82 11.20 6.95 18.31
CA TYR A 82 10.97 8.21 17.60
C TYR A 82 12.26 9.02 17.65
N GLN A 83 12.79 9.43 16.50
CA GLN A 83 14.04 10.20 16.47
C GLN A 83 13.90 11.55 17.18
N SER A 84 12.72 12.18 17.09
CA SER A 84 12.40 13.42 17.80
C SER A 84 12.58 13.34 19.32
N GLN A 85 12.53 12.15 19.91
CA GLN A 85 12.64 11.90 21.36
C GLN A 85 14.05 11.48 21.79
N ARG A 86 15.04 11.57 20.90
CA ARG A 86 16.40 11.02 21.11
C ARG A 86 17.51 12.07 21.00
N GLY A 87 17.13 13.35 21.05
CA GLY A 87 18.04 14.50 20.91
C GLY A 87 19.31 14.43 21.76
N ASP A 88 19.19 14.07 23.04
CA ASP A 88 20.33 13.97 23.97
C ASP A 88 21.40 13.00 23.47
N ARG A 89 20.99 11.90 22.85
CA ARG A 89 21.90 10.87 22.32
C ARG A 89 22.65 11.38 21.10
N TYR A 90 21.96 12.17 20.27
CA TYR A 90 22.57 12.80 19.10
C TYR A 90 23.53 13.91 19.51
N GLN A 91 23.21 14.67 20.55
CA GLN A 91 24.08 15.72 21.06
C GLN A 91 25.42 15.17 21.53
N VAL A 92 25.44 14.03 22.25
CA VAL A 92 26.69 13.36 22.66
C VAL A 92 27.57 13.02 21.44
N ALA A 93 26.96 12.54 20.36
CA ALA A 93 27.68 12.24 19.12
C ALA A 93 28.21 13.52 18.43
N VAL A 94 27.43 14.60 18.41
CA VAL A 94 27.88 15.92 17.91
C VAL A 94 29.09 16.40 18.69
N ASP A 95 29.02 16.37 20.02
CA ASP A 95 30.08 16.87 20.90
C ASP A 95 31.38 16.07 20.70
N GLN A 96 31.28 14.75 20.55
CA GLN A 96 32.41 13.89 20.25
C GLN A 96 33.06 14.25 18.90
N LEU A 97 32.26 14.39 17.84
CA LEU A 97 32.77 14.74 16.50
C LEU A 97 33.41 16.14 16.47
N LEU A 98 32.85 17.11 17.20
CA LEU A 98 33.44 18.45 17.36
C LEU A 98 34.77 18.39 18.11
N ALA A 99 34.83 17.65 19.22
CA ALA A 99 36.04 17.51 20.03
C ALA A 99 37.19 16.83 19.27
N GLN A 100 36.88 15.90 18.36
CA GLN A 100 37.84 15.21 17.51
C GLN A 100 38.23 16.01 16.26
N GLY A 101 37.51 17.09 15.95
CA GLY A 101 37.70 17.88 14.73
C GLY A 101 37.17 17.22 13.45
N ASP A 102 36.37 16.17 13.58
CA ASP A 102 35.67 15.48 12.49
C ASP A 102 34.35 16.19 12.09
N ALA A 103 33.90 17.13 12.91
CA ALA A 103 32.86 18.11 12.61
C ALA A 103 33.30 19.52 13.03
N TYR A 104 32.63 20.56 12.54
CA TYR A 104 32.91 21.96 12.88
C TYR A 104 31.66 22.83 12.86
N ARG A 105 31.71 23.96 13.59
CA ARG A 105 30.67 25.00 13.55
C ARG A 105 30.87 25.90 12.34
N ASP A 106 29.82 26.09 11.56
CA ASP A 106 29.81 26.83 10.31
C ASP A 106 28.80 27.98 10.38
N TYR A 107 29.24 29.18 10.02
CA TYR A 107 28.45 30.42 10.12
C TYR A 107 28.16 31.04 8.74
N ALA A 108 28.26 30.24 7.67
CA ALA A 108 27.97 30.69 6.31
C ALA A 108 26.49 31.03 6.15
N LYS A 109 26.21 32.19 5.55
CA LYS A 109 24.85 32.56 5.16
C LYS A 109 24.46 31.84 3.86
N PRO A 110 23.16 31.62 3.62
CA PRO A 110 22.69 30.99 2.39
C PRO A 110 23.18 31.68 1.12
N GLU A 111 23.26 33.01 1.10
CA GLU A 111 23.70 33.80 -0.05
C GLU A 111 25.20 33.61 -0.33
N GLU A 112 26.01 33.46 0.71
CA GLU A 112 27.46 33.23 0.60
C GLU A 112 27.75 31.85 0.01
N LEU A 113 27.03 30.82 0.48
CA LEU A 113 27.11 29.47 -0.10
C LEU A 113 26.65 29.44 -1.56
N GLN A 114 25.60 30.18 -1.88
CA GLN A 114 25.10 30.27 -3.25
C GLN A 114 26.11 30.97 -4.18
N ALA A 115 26.75 32.05 -3.71
CA ALA A 115 27.79 32.73 -4.47
C ALA A 115 29.00 31.82 -4.75
N GLU A 116 29.45 31.02 -3.78
CA GLU A 116 30.53 30.04 -4.02
C GLU A 116 30.13 28.97 -5.05
N ARG A 117 28.87 28.49 -5.01
CA ARG A 117 28.35 27.53 -6.00
C ARG A 117 28.34 28.11 -7.41
N GLU A 118 27.87 29.33 -7.56
CA GLU A 118 27.83 30.04 -8.85
C GLU A 118 29.23 30.27 -9.39
N ALA A 119 30.19 30.67 -8.55
CA ALA A 119 31.58 30.84 -8.94
C ALA A 119 32.21 29.51 -9.42
N ALA A 120 31.97 28.40 -8.72
CA ALA A 120 32.46 27.09 -9.13
C ALA A 120 31.84 26.64 -10.46
N GLN A 121 30.54 26.89 -10.66
CA GLN A 121 29.84 26.60 -11.90
C GLN A 121 30.39 27.43 -13.08
N GLN A 122 30.64 28.72 -12.88
CA GLN A 122 31.24 29.60 -13.90
C GLN A 122 32.67 29.16 -14.26
N ALA A 123 33.42 28.62 -13.29
CA ALA A 123 34.74 28.05 -13.52
C ALA A 123 34.71 26.65 -14.18
N GLY A 124 33.52 26.09 -14.44
CA GLY A 124 33.36 24.76 -15.05
C GLY A 124 33.74 23.59 -14.13
N GLY A 125 33.88 23.84 -12.82
CA GLY A 125 34.25 22.85 -11.82
C GLY A 125 33.08 22.35 -10.97
N SER A 126 33.30 21.25 -10.26
CA SER A 126 32.39 20.79 -9.20
C SER A 126 32.51 21.69 -7.96
N PHE A 127 31.39 22.15 -7.43
CA PHE A 127 31.38 22.90 -6.16
C PHE A 127 31.98 22.06 -5.03
N THR A 128 32.91 22.66 -4.29
CA THR A 128 33.43 22.14 -3.02
C THR A 128 33.39 23.28 -2.03
N TYR A 129 32.72 23.08 -0.89
CA TYR A 129 32.60 24.15 0.09
C TYR A 129 33.98 24.58 0.63
N SER A 130 34.24 25.89 0.61
CA SER A 130 35.54 26.47 0.94
C SER A 130 35.92 26.34 2.43
N ARG A 131 34.92 26.18 3.31
CA ARG A 131 35.03 26.30 4.78
C ARG A 131 35.43 27.70 5.26
N SER A 132 35.25 28.73 4.44
CA SER A 132 35.61 30.11 4.81
C SER A 132 34.88 30.65 6.04
N TRP A 133 33.77 30.04 6.42
CA TRP A 133 32.94 30.43 7.58
C TRP A 133 32.98 29.40 8.71
N MET A 134 33.94 28.48 8.67
CA MET A 134 34.23 27.54 9.74
C MET A 134 34.85 28.27 10.94
N ALA A 135 34.30 28.06 12.13
CA ALA A 135 34.97 28.40 13.37
C ALA A 135 35.86 27.24 13.83
N GLU A 136 37.17 27.46 13.82
CA GLU A 136 38.18 26.54 14.37
C GLU A 136 38.33 26.68 15.88
N THR A 137 37.98 27.85 16.44
CA THR A 137 38.10 28.11 17.88
C THR A 137 36.81 28.72 18.45
N PRO A 138 36.58 28.59 19.78
CA PRO A 138 35.47 29.26 20.46
C PRO A 138 35.44 30.77 20.26
N GLU A 139 36.59 31.42 20.14
CA GLU A 139 36.70 32.86 19.91
C GLU A 139 36.21 33.27 18.51
N GLN A 140 36.50 32.45 17.49
CA GLN A 140 35.98 32.68 16.13
C GLN A 140 34.47 32.48 16.08
N ALA A 141 33.96 31.45 16.77
CA ALA A 141 32.52 31.22 16.91
C ALA A 141 31.83 32.44 17.56
N ALA A 142 32.36 32.93 18.69
CA ALA A 142 31.84 34.11 19.37
C ALA A 142 31.90 35.38 18.50
N ALA A 143 32.93 35.53 17.65
CA ALA A 143 33.02 36.65 16.71
C ALA A 143 31.90 36.60 15.65
N PHE A 144 31.65 35.43 15.05
CA PHE A 144 30.53 35.29 14.10
C PHE A 144 29.17 35.49 14.76
N GLU A 145 28.99 35.00 15.99
CA GLU A 145 27.75 35.19 16.75
C GLU A 145 27.51 36.67 17.10
N ALA A 146 28.57 37.43 17.39
CA ALA A 146 28.49 38.88 17.59
C ALA A 146 28.06 39.65 16.32
N GLU A 147 28.28 39.08 15.13
CA GLU A 147 27.74 39.58 13.85
C GLU A 147 26.27 39.19 13.62
N GLY A 148 25.64 38.50 14.57
CA GLY A 148 24.28 37.98 14.45
C GLY A 148 24.15 36.76 13.54
N ARG A 149 25.25 36.06 13.24
CA ARG A 149 25.22 34.80 12.47
C ARG A 149 24.74 33.65 13.34
N GLN A 150 24.05 32.70 12.73
CA GLN A 150 23.62 31.46 13.38
C GLN A 150 24.48 30.31 12.88
N GLY A 151 25.11 29.59 13.81
CA GLY A 151 26.02 28.49 13.50
C GLY A 151 25.28 27.17 13.32
N VAL A 152 25.64 26.41 12.29
CA VAL A 152 25.25 25.00 12.12
C VAL A 152 26.46 24.09 12.34
N VAL A 153 26.26 22.80 12.64
CA VAL A 153 27.39 21.86 12.67
C VAL A 153 27.45 21.09 11.37
N ARG A 154 28.62 21.09 10.73
CA ARG A 154 28.92 20.34 9.50
C ARG A 154 29.94 19.25 9.75
N LEU A 155 29.85 18.17 8.97
CA LEU A 155 30.93 17.20 8.87
C LEU A 155 32.17 17.83 8.22
N ARG A 156 33.34 17.46 8.70
CA ARG A 156 34.63 17.80 8.07
C ARG A 156 35.06 16.66 7.15
N MET A 157 34.45 16.56 5.97
CA MET A 157 34.73 15.45 5.04
C MET A 157 36.20 15.49 4.56
N PRO A 158 36.88 14.33 4.43
CA PRO A 158 38.23 14.28 3.87
C PRO A 158 38.26 14.79 2.42
N ARG A 159 39.41 15.32 1.99
CA ARG A 159 39.61 15.80 0.62
C ARG A 159 40.42 14.83 -0.26
N GLU A 160 40.71 13.64 0.25
CA GLU A 160 41.45 12.58 -0.46
C GLU A 160 41.02 11.20 0.06
N GLY A 161 41.30 10.16 -0.72
CA GLY A 161 40.92 8.78 -0.43
C GLY A 161 39.52 8.40 -0.92
N GLU A 162 39.09 7.20 -0.54
CA GLU A 162 37.77 6.67 -0.87
C GLU A 162 37.22 5.77 0.25
N LEU A 163 35.90 5.59 0.22
CA LEU A 163 35.19 4.52 0.90
C LEU A 163 34.95 3.38 -0.07
N VAL A 164 35.27 2.15 0.33
CA VAL A 164 34.91 0.93 -0.40
C VAL A 164 34.01 0.09 0.50
N LEU A 165 32.81 -0.24 0.02
CA LEU A 165 31.86 -1.11 0.72
C LEU A 165 31.46 -2.27 -0.16
N GLN A 166 31.24 -3.42 0.46
CA GLN A 166 30.58 -4.56 -0.17
C GLN A 166 29.08 -4.49 0.14
N ASP A 167 28.29 -3.99 -0.81
CA ASP A 167 26.83 -4.00 -0.69
C ASP A 167 26.28 -5.37 -1.08
N LEU A 168 25.37 -5.91 -0.26
CA LEU A 168 24.79 -7.24 -0.44
C LEU A 168 23.94 -7.37 -1.72
N VAL A 169 23.49 -6.25 -2.31
CA VAL A 169 22.73 -6.23 -3.57
C VAL A 169 23.55 -5.63 -4.70
N ARG A 170 24.26 -4.51 -4.47
CA ARG A 170 24.99 -3.78 -5.52
C ARG A 170 26.37 -4.36 -5.82
N GLY A 171 26.93 -5.15 -4.89
CA GLY A 171 28.31 -5.60 -4.94
C GLY A 171 29.26 -4.52 -4.42
N GLU A 172 30.51 -4.55 -4.86
CA GLU A 172 31.49 -3.53 -4.48
C GLU A 172 31.07 -2.15 -4.99
N VAL A 173 30.96 -1.18 -4.08
CA VAL A 173 30.68 0.23 -4.36
C VAL A 173 31.81 1.09 -3.83
N ARG A 174 32.21 2.10 -4.61
CA ARG A 174 33.32 3.01 -4.28
C ARG A 174 32.87 4.46 -4.29
N PHE A 175 33.24 5.20 -3.26
CA PHE A 175 32.92 6.62 -3.11
C PHE A 175 34.19 7.42 -2.82
N ALA A 176 34.60 8.27 -3.76
CA ALA A 176 35.74 9.16 -3.55
C ALA A 176 35.37 10.29 -2.59
N TRP A 177 36.15 10.49 -1.52
CA TRP A 177 35.88 11.52 -0.52
C TRP A 177 35.89 12.94 -1.11
N THR A 178 36.65 13.14 -2.19
CA THR A 178 36.69 14.40 -2.96
C THR A 178 35.34 14.83 -3.52
N ARG A 179 34.38 13.90 -3.69
CA ARG A 179 33.03 14.21 -4.20
C ARG A 179 32.02 14.49 -3.08
N GLU A 180 32.40 14.25 -1.83
CA GLU A 180 31.53 14.40 -0.67
C GLU A 180 31.61 15.82 -0.10
N GLN A 181 30.44 16.42 0.13
CA GLN A 181 30.32 17.75 0.70
C GLN A 181 30.23 17.70 2.23
N ASP A 182 30.66 18.78 2.88
CA ASP A 182 30.52 19.01 4.32
C ASP A 182 29.05 19.26 4.69
N HIS A 183 28.30 18.16 4.81
CA HIS A 183 26.86 18.20 5.09
C HIS A 183 26.59 18.65 6.52
N VAL A 184 25.53 19.43 6.68
CA VAL A 184 25.01 19.81 8.00
C VAL A 184 24.50 18.55 8.70
N ILE A 185 24.86 18.38 9.96
CA ILE A 185 24.39 17.30 10.85
C ILE A 185 23.60 17.83 12.04
N GLN A 186 23.73 19.11 12.38
CA GLN A 186 22.94 19.78 13.41
C GLN A 186 22.59 21.21 12.95
N ARG A 187 21.32 21.59 13.07
CA ARG A 187 20.83 22.95 12.78
C ARG A 187 21.20 23.92 13.91
N ALA A 188 21.03 25.22 13.67
CA ALA A 188 21.32 26.25 14.65
C ALA A 188 20.44 26.19 15.91
N ASP A 189 19.25 25.60 15.82
CA ASP A 189 18.36 25.34 16.96
C ASP A 189 18.76 24.11 17.79
N GLY A 190 19.86 23.43 17.42
CA GLY A 190 20.35 22.22 18.08
C GLY A 190 19.73 20.91 17.57
N SER A 191 18.72 20.96 16.71
CA SER A 191 18.11 19.76 16.15
C SER A 191 19.07 19.02 15.22
N CYS A 192 19.21 17.71 15.42
CA CYS A 192 20.09 16.85 14.63
C CYS A 192 19.37 16.30 13.39
N LEU A 193 20.12 16.15 12.30
CA LEU A 193 19.60 15.75 10.99
C LEU A 193 19.78 14.26 10.72
N TYR A 194 19.01 13.78 9.73
CA TYR A 194 18.91 12.38 9.28
C TYR A 194 20.22 11.58 9.29
N HIS A 195 21.30 12.12 8.73
CA HIS A 195 22.57 11.38 8.61
C HIS A 195 23.17 10.99 9.97
N LEU A 196 23.20 11.92 10.93
CA LEU A 196 23.70 11.66 12.27
C LEU A 196 22.73 10.80 13.06
N ALA A 197 21.44 11.19 13.08
CA ALA A 197 20.42 10.50 13.84
C ALA A 197 20.32 9.01 13.45
N THR A 198 20.33 8.71 12.15
CA THR A 198 20.31 7.33 11.64
C THR A 198 21.50 6.51 12.11
N VAL A 199 22.72 7.07 12.09
CA VAL A 199 23.93 6.31 12.46
C VAL A 199 23.95 6.03 13.96
N VAL A 200 23.63 7.03 14.77
CA VAL A 200 23.56 6.87 16.22
C VAL A 200 22.49 5.83 16.59
N ASP A 201 21.33 5.88 15.94
CA ASP A 201 20.25 4.92 16.21
C ASP A 201 20.55 3.53 15.69
N ASP A 202 21.08 3.38 14.48
CA ASP A 202 21.44 2.07 13.93
C ASP A 202 22.50 1.40 14.83
N HIS A 203 23.47 2.16 15.35
CA HIS A 203 24.44 1.64 16.32
C HIS A 203 23.79 1.24 17.65
N GLN A 204 23.02 2.15 18.26
CA GLN A 204 22.42 1.91 19.59
C GLN A 204 21.36 0.82 19.57
N MET A 205 20.58 0.72 18.50
CA MET A 205 19.59 -0.34 18.29
C MET A 205 20.23 -1.64 17.77
N GLN A 206 21.57 -1.67 17.67
CA GLN A 206 22.35 -2.82 17.25
C GLN A 206 21.91 -3.39 15.90
N ILE A 207 21.56 -2.51 14.96
CA ILE A 207 21.17 -2.92 13.61
C ILE A 207 22.37 -3.60 12.95
N SER A 208 22.18 -4.83 12.49
CA SER A 208 23.22 -5.58 11.78
C SER A 208 23.09 -5.45 10.27
N HIS A 209 21.87 -5.24 9.75
CA HIS A 209 21.63 -5.11 8.31
C HIS A 209 20.73 -3.91 8.02
N VAL A 210 21.22 -3.00 7.19
CA VAL A 210 20.47 -1.86 6.65
C VAL A 210 20.01 -2.21 5.24
N ILE A 211 18.79 -2.75 5.15
CA ILE A 211 18.13 -3.05 3.87
C ILE A 211 17.21 -1.87 3.53
N ARG A 212 17.55 -1.10 2.49
CA ARG A 212 16.82 0.13 2.12
C ARG A 212 16.83 0.40 0.63
N ALA A 213 15.95 1.28 0.16
CA ALA A 213 15.90 1.66 -1.25
C ALA A 213 17.23 2.27 -1.73
N GLU A 214 17.59 1.99 -2.98
CA GLU A 214 18.85 2.43 -3.62
C GLU A 214 19.04 3.95 -3.66
N GLU A 215 17.95 4.71 -3.54
CA GLU A 215 18.01 6.17 -3.45
C GLU A 215 18.81 6.65 -2.24
N HIS A 216 18.92 5.81 -1.20
CA HIS A 216 19.74 6.09 -0.03
C HIS A 216 21.20 5.62 -0.19
N LEU A 217 21.58 5.00 -1.31
CA LEU A 217 22.96 4.56 -1.55
C LEU A 217 23.93 5.74 -1.47
N SER A 218 23.54 6.88 -2.05
CA SER A 218 24.33 8.12 -2.03
C SER A 218 24.50 8.70 -0.62
N ASN A 219 23.70 8.29 0.37
CA ASN A 219 23.80 8.71 1.77
C ASN A 219 24.82 7.89 2.57
N THR A 220 25.12 6.68 2.10
CA THR A 220 26.02 5.72 2.76
C THR A 220 27.41 6.27 3.05
N PRO A 221 28.12 7.00 2.15
CA PRO A 221 29.45 7.49 2.47
C PRO A 221 29.49 8.44 3.69
N ARG A 222 28.48 9.30 3.82
CA ARG A 222 28.38 10.23 4.96
C ARG A 222 28.05 9.51 6.25
N GLN A 223 27.17 8.51 6.18
CA GLN A 223 26.82 7.69 7.34
C GLN A 223 27.98 6.79 7.79
N ALA A 224 28.72 6.23 6.83
CA ALA A 224 29.91 5.43 7.11
C ALA A 224 31.00 6.29 7.76
N PHE A 225 31.25 7.49 7.23
CA PHE A 225 32.18 8.44 7.83
C PHE A 225 31.81 8.75 9.29
N ILE A 226 30.55 9.11 9.56
CA ILE A 226 30.08 9.38 10.94
C ILE A 226 30.33 8.17 11.84
N ALA A 227 29.96 6.96 11.41
CA ALA A 227 30.11 5.75 12.20
C ALA A 227 31.58 5.46 12.51
N GLU A 228 32.46 5.53 11.51
CA GLU A 228 33.91 5.32 11.67
C GLU A 228 34.52 6.31 12.68
N ARG A 229 34.15 7.60 12.60
CA ARG A 229 34.65 8.63 13.52
C ARG A 229 34.14 8.48 14.95
N LEU A 230 32.90 8.02 15.10
CA LEU A 230 32.33 7.69 16.40
C LEU A 230 32.86 6.35 16.97
N GLY A 231 33.63 5.59 16.18
CA GLY A 231 34.14 4.26 16.58
C GLY A 231 33.06 3.18 16.56
N TYR A 232 31.99 3.37 15.79
CA TYR A 232 30.88 2.43 15.66
C TYR A 232 31.18 1.40 14.57
N GLN A 233 30.75 0.15 14.81
CA GLN A 233 30.79 -0.88 13.77
C GLN A 233 29.73 -0.59 12.71
N LEU A 234 30.11 -0.66 11.43
CA LEU A 234 29.17 -0.52 10.32
C LEU A 234 28.25 -1.75 10.23
N PRO A 235 26.93 -1.54 10.00
CA PRO A 235 26.06 -2.62 9.59
C PRO A 235 26.40 -3.07 8.16
N GLU A 236 25.94 -4.27 7.79
CA GLU A 236 25.92 -4.69 6.39
C GLU A 236 24.85 -3.90 5.63
N PHE A 237 25.15 -3.46 4.42
CA PHE A 237 24.24 -2.66 3.60
C PHE A 237 23.68 -3.46 2.44
N ALA A 238 22.38 -3.30 2.17
CA ALA A 238 21.69 -3.88 1.03
C ALA A 238 20.80 -2.83 0.37
N HIS A 239 21.23 -2.29 -0.77
CA HIS A 239 20.51 -1.23 -1.47
C HIS A 239 19.59 -1.76 -2.57
N VAL A 240 18.34 -2.05 -2.20
CA VAL A 240 17.32 -2.65 -3.08
C VAL A 240 16.85 -1.65 -4.14
N PRO A 241 16.67 -2.07 -5.41
CA PRO A 241 16.26 -1.13 -6.46
C PRO A 241 14.86 -0.59 -6.22
N PHE A 242 14.54 0.65 -6.58
CA PHE A 242 13.18 1.17 -6.38
C PHE A 242 12.13 0.42 -7.22
N VAL A 243 10.85 0.51 -6.82
CA VAL A 243 9.74 0.06 -7.68
C VAL A 243 9.54 1.10 -8.78
N ALA A 244 9.55 0.67 -10.03
CA ALA A 244 9.40 1.54 -11.19
C ALA A 244 7.94 1.72 -11.61
N GLU A 245 7.67 2.81 -12.31
CA GLU A 245 6.39 3.12 -12.95
C GLU A 245 6.02 2.04 -14.00
N PRO A 246 4.72 1.78 -14.24
CA PRO A 246 4.27 0.80 -15.23
C PRO A 246 4.95 0.97 -16.60
N GLY A 247 5.67 -0.07 -17.04
CA GLY A 247 6.37 -0.11 -18.32
C GLY A 247 7.60 0.82 -18.42
N SER A 248 8.16 1.26 -17.28
CA SER A 248 9.30 2.18 -17.22
C SER A 248 10.42 1.68 -16.31
N LYS A 249 11.55 2.39 -16.34
CA LYS A 249 12.65 2.30 -15.36
C LYS A 249 12.68 3.50 -14.40
N THR A 250 11.70 4.40 -14.50
CA THR A 250 11.58 5.57 -13.62
C THR A 250 10.92 5.15 -12.32
N LYS A 251 11.31 5.72 -11.18
CA LYS A 251 10.67 5.45 -9.88
C LYS A 251 9.18 5.82 -9.84
N LEU A 252 8.37 4.92 -9.28
CA LEU A 252 6.96 5.15 -8.95
C LEU A 252 6.81 6.20 -7.84
N SER A 253 5.92 7.19 -8.04
CA SER A 253 5.73 8.32 -7.13
C SER A 253 4.27 8.73 -7.02
N LYS A 254 3.82 9.08 -5.80
CA LYS A 254 2.48 9.61 -5.53
C LYS A 254 2.12 10.82 -6.39
N ARG A 255 3.09 11.71 -6.65
CA ARG A 255 2.90 13.00 -7.35
C ARG A 255 2.65 12.88 -8.85
N LYS A 256 2.68 11.67 -9.41
CA LYS A 256 2.59 11.43 -10.86
C LYS A 256 1.38 10.57 -11.23
N LEU A 257 0.34 10.54 -10.39
CA LEU A 257 -0.85 9.72 -10.62
C LEU A 257 -1.46 9.93 -12.01
N ASP A 258 -1.60 11.19 -12.46
CA ASP A 258 -2.12 11.53 -13.80
C ASP A 258 -1.34 10.90 -14.95
N LYS A 259 -0.05 10.67 -14.75
CA LYS A 259 0.78 9.96 -15.73
C LYS A 259 0.40 8.48 -15.79
N TYR A 260 0.17 7.85 -14.63
CA TYR A 260 -0.10 6.43 -14.52
C TYR A 260 -1.51 6.07 -15.00
N LEU A 261 -2.48 6.96 -14.82
CA LEU A 261 -3.84 6.82 -15.34
C LEU A 261 -3.91 6.78 -16.88
N LYS A 262 -2.82 7.08 -17.59
CA LYS A 262 -2.71 6.86 -19.05
C LYS A 262 -2.42 5.41 -19.42
N ASN A 263 -1.89 4.62 -18.49
CA ASN A 263 -1.75 3.18 -18.65
C ASN A 263 -3.12 2.53 -18.42
N ARG A 264 -3.61 1.76 -19.40
CA ARG A 264 -4.95 1.16 -19.39
C ARG A 264 -5.19 0.30 -18.15
N ASP A 265 -4.23 -0.54 -17.79
CA ASP A 265 -4.41 -1.52 -16.72
C ASP A 265 -4.32 -0.84 -15.34
N PHE A 266 -3.48 0.20 -15.21
CA PHE A 266 -3.45 1.04 -14.01
C PHE A 266 -4.75 1.85 -13.85
N ALA A 267 -5.29 2.38 -14.96
CA ALA A 267 -6.56 3.09 -14.95
C ALA A 267 -7.72 2.17 -14.55
N ALA A 268 -7.75 0.93 -15.06
CA ALA A 268 -8.75 -0.06 -14.68
C ALA A 268 -8.66 -0.42 -13.19
N LEU A 269 -7.44 -0.64 -12.66
CA LEU A 269 -7.22 -0.86 -11.23
C LEU A 269 -7.76 0.31 -10.39
N ASN A 270 -7.43 1.54 -10.77
CA ASN A 270 -7.91 2.72 -10.06
C ASN A 270 -9.44 2.87 -10.15
N GLN A 271 -10.04 2.68 -11.33
CA GLN A 271 -11.49 2.77 -11.54
C GLN A 271 -12.26 1.75 -10.72
N HIS A 272 -11.77 0.51 -10.65
CA HIS A 272 -12.36 -0.52 -9.81
C HIS A 272 -12.35 -0.09 -8.33
N GLY A 273 -11.22 0.42 -7.83
CA GLY A 273 -11.17 0.90 -6.47
C GLY A 273 -12.06 2.11 -6.19
N GLN A 274 -12.13 3.05 -7.14
CA GLN A 274 -13.01 4.22 -7.05
C GLN A 274 -14.50 3.81 -6.98
N HIS A 275 -14.90 2.81 -7.77
CA HIS A 275 -16.26 2.26 -7.73
C HIS A 275 -16.61 1.65 -6.37
N VAL A 276 -15.71 0.82 -5.81
CA VAL A 276 -15.90 0.27 -4.45
C VAL A 276 -15.95 1.38 -3.40
N ALA A 277 -15.07 2.38 -3.51
CA ALA A 277 -15.05 3.51 -2.58
C ALA A 277 -16.32 4.36 -2.63
N GLU A 278 -16.90 4.57 -3.81
CA GLU A 278 -18.18 5.26 -4.00
C GLU A 278 -19.31 4.52 -3.30
N LEU A 279 -19.40 3.19 -3.46
CA LEU A 279 -20.40 2.35 -2.80
C LEU A 279 -20.25 2.33 -1.26
N LEU A 280 -19.05 2.60 -0.75
CA LEU A 280 -18.75 2.70 0.67
C LEU A 280 -18.86 4.14 1.22
N GLY A 281 -19.10 5.13 0.37
CA GLY A 281 -19.13 6.55 0.77
C GLY A 281 -17.77 7.08 1.27
N LEU A 282 -16.65 6.53 0.77
CA LEU A 282 -15.31 6.94 1.17
C LEU A 282 -14.86 8.22 0.45
N GLU A 283 -13.95 8.96 1.07
CA GLU A 283 -13.25 10.07 0.41
C GLU A 283 -12.22 9.53 -0.59
N THR A 284 -12.31 9.96 -1.84
CA THR A 284 -11.50 9.42 -2.95
C THR A 284 -10.46 10.41 -3.50
N ALA A 285 -10.01 11.35 -2.67
CA ALA A 285 -9.00 12.33 -3.07
C ALA A 285 -7.71 11.61 -3.53
N ALA A 286 -7.11 12.09 -4.62
CA ALA A 286 -5.94 11.45 -5.24
C ALA A 286 -4.75 11.27 -4.29
N GLU A 287 -4.60 12.13 -3.29
CA GLU A 287 -3.52 12.09 -2.29
C GLU A 287 -3.73 11.01 -1.22
N THR A 288 -4.98 10.63 -0.95
CA THR A 288 -5.39 9.75 0.15
C THR A 288 -5.97 8.41 -0.32
N PHE A 289 -6.35 8.30 -1.60
CA PHE A 289 -6.91 7.09 -2.18
C PHE A 289 -6.39 6.87 -3.62
N ASN A 290 -5.37 6.02 -3.77
CA ASN A 290 -4.80 5.69 -5.08
C ASN A 290 -3.99 4.36 -5.05
N PRO A 291 -3.75 3.70 -6.19
CA PRO A 291 -3.03 2.42 -6.22
C PRO A 291 -1.53 2.47 -5.83
N VAL A 292 -0.93 3.64 -5.57
CA VAL A 292 0.48 3.69 -5.13
C VAL A 292 0.64 3.64 -3.60
N ILE A 293 -0.47 3.61 -2.86
CA ILE A 293 -0.52 3.48 -1.40
C ILE A 293 -1.23 2.18 -0.99
N VAL A 294 -0.85 1.63 0.17
CA VAL A 294 -1.35 0.33 0.63
C VAL A 294 -2.83 0.35 1.02
N ASP A 295 -3.30 1.43 1.66
CA ASP A 295 -4.67 1.58 2.17
C ASP A 295 -5.73 1.47 1.08
N PHE A 296 -5.40 1.87 -0.16
CA PHE A 296 -6.26 1.66 -1.32
C PHE A 296 -6.65 0.18 -1.46
N TYR A 297 -5.68 -0.73 -1.35
CA TYR A 297 -5.91 -2.15 -1.55
C TYR A 297 -6.75 -2.77 -0.43
N GLU A 298 -6.51 -2.36 0.81
CA GLU A 298 -7.35 -2.75 1.95
C GLU A 298 -8.79 -2.28 1.77
N GLN A 299 -8.97 -1.00 1.45
CA GLN A 299 -10.29 -0.40 1.33
C GLN A 299 -11.09 -0.96 0.16
N VAL A 300 -10.43 -1.48 -0.88
CA VAL A 300 -11.05 -2.17 -2.03
C VAL A 300 -11.31 -3.65 -1.75
N GLY A 301 -10.58 -4.27 -0.82
CA GLY A 301 -10.81 -5.65 -0.39
C GLY A 301 -9.85 -6.66 -1.02
N TYR A 302 -8.62 -6.23 -1.27
CA TYR A 302 -7.53 -7.15 -1.61
C TYR A 302 -7.16 -8.02 -0.40
N LEU A 303 -6.64 -9.22 -0.68
CA LEU A 303 -6.09 -10.09 0.36
C LEU A 303 -4.66 -9.64 0.68
N PRO A 304 -4.30 -9.47 1.97
CA PRO A 304 -2.96 -9.05 2.38
C PRO A 304 -1.84 -9.91 1.77
N ASP A 305 -2.00 -11.23 1.81
CA ASP A 305 -0.99 -12.16 1.29
C ASP A 305 -0.83 -12.09 -0.24
N ALA A 306 -1.90 -11.73 -0.98
CA ALA A 306 -1.80 -11.51 -2.42
C ALA A 306 -0.94 -10.28 -2.74
N ILE A 307 -1.09 -9.20 -1.95
CA ILE A 307 -0.22 -8.02 -2.03
C ILE A 307 1.22 -8.40 -1.69
N LEU A 308 1.45 -9.09 -0.58
CA LEU A 308 2.80 -9.46 -0.15
C LEU A 308 3.49 -10.38 -1.17
N ASN A 309 2.80 -11.38 -1.72
CA ASN A 309 3.36 -12.26 -2.74
C ASN A 309 3.73 -11.48 -4.00
N TYR A 310 2.88 -10.56 -4.46
CA TYR A 310 3.20 -9.71 -5.59
C TYR A 310 4.43 -8.82 -5.31
N LEU A 311 4.47 -8.18 -4.14
CA LEU A 311 5.59 -7.31 -3.75
C LEU A 311 6.89 -8.05 -3.59
N LEU A 312 6.86 -9.28 -3.07
CA LEU A 312 8.01 -10.16 -2.99
C LEU A 312 8.70 -10.26 -4.36
N LEU A 313 7.94 -10.51 -5.42
CA LEU A 313 8.48 -10.69 -6.78
C LEU A 313 8.93 -9.39 -7.46
N LEU A 314 8.70 -8.21 -6.86
CA LEU A 314 9.15 -6.93 -7.41
C LEU A 314 10.64 -6.69 -7.13
N GLY A 315 11.47 -7.45 -7.83
CA GLY A 315 12.92 -7.38 -7.75
C GLY A 315 13.55 -8.51 -6.95
N TRP A 316 12.83 -9.59 -6.68
CA TRP A 316 13.38 -10.83 -6.14
C TRP A 316 12.77 -12.04 -6.85
N SER A 317 13.55 -13.11 -6.97
CA SER A 317 13.13 -14.38 -7.54
C SER A 317 13.84 -15.52 -6.83
N LEU A 318 13.12 -16.59 -6.50
CA LEU A 318 13.72 -17.83 -6.00
C LEU A 318 14.40 -18.61 -7.13
N ASP A 319 13.67 -18.78 -8.22
CA ASP A 319 14.05 -19.46 -9.45
C ASP A 319 13.33 -18.81 -10.65
N ASP A 320 13.52 -19.33 -11.86
CA ASP A 320 12.98 -18.75 -13.09
C ASP A 320 11.47 -19.00 -13.31
N SER A 321 10.78 -19.69 -12.40
CA SER A 321 9.44 -20.22 -12.64
C SER A 321 8.43 -20.04 -11.51
N ARG A 322 8.88 -20.06 -10.25
CA ARG A 322 7.99 -20.04 -9.10
C ARG A 322 7.53 -18.62 -8.79
N GLU A 323 6.22 -18.43 -8.82
CA GLU A 323 5.60 -17.13 -8.55
C GLU A 323 4.66 -17.15 -7.34
N GLU A 324 4.22 -18.31 -6.86
CA GLU A 324 3.28 -18.42 -5.72
C GLU A 324 4.00 -18.84 -4.44
N PHE A 325 3.74 -18.08 -3.37
CA PHE A 325 4.35 -18.27 -2.06
C PHE A 325 3.30 -18.00 -0.97
N THR A 326 3.15 -18.96 -0.07
CA THR A 326 2.57 -18.73 1.27
C THR A 326 3.54 -17.91 2.12
N ARG A 327 3.05 -17.31 3.20
CA ARG A 327 3.88 -16.46 4.08
C ARG A 327 5.06 -17.22 4.67
N GLU A 328 4.83 -18.45 5.11
CA GLU A 328 5.85 -19.36 5.61
C GLU A 328 6.93 -19.62 4.55
N GLU A 329 6.52 -19.91 3.31
CA GLU A 329 7.46 -20.14 2.21
C GLU A 329 8.24 -18.88 1.84
N MET A 330 7.64 -17.68 1.93
CA MET A 330 8.37 -16.42 1.77
C MET A 330 9.48 -16.31 2.82
N ILE A 331 9.17 -16.60 4.09
CA ILE A 331 10.15 -16.54 5.19
C ILE A 331 11.28 -17.53 4.94
N GLU A 332 10.96 -18.78 4.63
CA GLU A 332 11.97 -19.83 4.42
C GLU A 332 12.85 -19.55 3.20
N SER A 333 12.26 -19.01 2.13
CA SER A 333 12.94 -18.86 0.83
C SER A 333 13.72 -17.55 0.69
N PHE A 334 13.25 -16.46 1.31
CA PHE A 334 13.77 -15.12 1.03
C PHE A 334 15.27 -14.99 1.30
N ASP A 335 16.02 -14.42 0.37
CA ASP A 335 17.44 -14.15 0.55
C ASP A 335 17.84 -12.90 -0.23
N LEU A 336 18.77 -12.11 0.30
CA LEU A 336 19.29 -10.92 -0.35
C LEU A 336 20.03 -11.24 -1.66
N ILE A 337 20.59 -12.45 -1.78
CA ILE A 337 21.24 -12.91 -3.02
C ILE A 337 20.24 -12.99 -4.18
N GLY A 338 18.97 -13.31 -3.90
CA GLY A 338 17.91 -13.37 -4.91
C GLY A 338 17.39 -12.00 -5.35
N VAL A 339 17.87 -10.90 -4.75
CA VAL A 339 17.44 -9.55 -5.09
C VAL A 339 18.15 -9.06 -6.36
N ASN A 340 17.36 -8.75 -7.37
CA ASN A 340 17.83 -8.23 -8.65
C ASN A 340 18.35 -6.79 -8.51
N LYS A 341 19.38 -6.45 -9.31
CA LYS A 341 19.96 -5.09 -9.33
C LYS A 341 19.12 -4.07 -10.11
N ALA A 342 18.32 -4.53 -11.08
CA ALA A 342 17.50 -3.65 -11.92
C ALA A 342 16.16 -3.34 -11.24
N PRO A 343 15.60 -2.13 -11.41
CA PRO A 343 14.29 -1.80 -10.88
C PRO A 343 13.20 -2.61 -11.60
N ALA A 344 12.29 -3.17 -10.80
CA ALA A 344 11.12 -3.89 -11.28
C ALA A 344 9.95 -2.92 -11.47
N SER A 345 9.29 -3.00 -12.63
CA SER A 345 8.10 -2.21 -12.93
C SER A 345 6.90 -2.70 -12.12
N PHE A 346 6.13 -1.77 -11.59
CA PHE A 346 4.79 -2.05 -11.08
C PHE A 346 3.89 -2.45 -12.27
N ASP A 347 3.41 -3.70 -12.25
CA ASP A 347 2.47 -4.27 -13.22
C ASP A 347 1.09 -4.47 -12.56
N PRO A 348 0.08 -3.63 -12.90
CA PRO A 348 -1.28 -3.76 -12.36
C PRO A 348 -1.98 -5.06 -12.76
N SER A 349 -1.75 -5.54 -13.98
CA SER A 349 -2.37 -6.76 -14.48
C SER A 349 -1.85 -7.99 -13.76
N LYS A 350 -0.52 -8.03 -13.51
CA LYS A 350 0.08 -9.11 -12.72
C LYS A 350 -0.43 -9.08 -11.28
N LEU A 351 -0.51 -7.91 -10.65
CA LEU A 351 -1.09 -7.76 -9.31
C LEU A 351 -2.54 -8.29 -9.25
N GLN A 352 -3.38 -7.89 -10.21
CA GLN A 352 -4.75 -8.36 -10.28
C GLN A 352 -4.83 -9.89 -10.45
N ALA A 353 -3.91 -10.50 -11.20
CA ALA A 353 -3.84 -11.95 -11.36
C ALA A 353 -3.43 -12.67 -10.06
N PHE A 354 -2.56 -12.09 -9.23
CA PHE A 354 -2.29 -12.61 -7.88
C PHE A 354 -3.53 -12.55 -7.00
N GLN A 355 -4.18 -11.39 -6.97
CA GLN A 355 -5.39 -11.19 -6.19
C GLN A 355 -6.51 -12.16 -6.59
N ASP A 356 -6.78 -12.28 -7.89
CA ASP A 356 -7.84 -13.16 -8.40
C ASP A 356 -7.57 -14.62 -8.03
N ARG A 357 -6.35 -15.13 -8.28
CA ARG A 357 -5.97 -16.50 -7.88
C ARG A 357 -6.13 -16.73 -6.38
N ALA A 358 -5.64 -15.80 -5.55
CA ALA A 358 -5.78 -15.90 -4.11
C ALA A 358 -7.25 -15.92 -3.68
N MET A 359 -8.09 -15.09 -4.28
CA MET A 359 -9.53 -15.02 -3.98
C MET A 359 -10.31 -16.26 -4.48
N GLN A 360 -9.86 -16.93 -5.54
CA GLN A 360 -10.43 -18.21 -5.99
C GLN A 360 -10.01 -19.39 -5.11
N GLN A 361 -8.78 -19.37 -4.58
CA GLN A 361 -8.27 -20.43 -3.70
C GLN A 361 -8.79 -20.31 -2.26
N LEU A 362 -9.30 -19.13 -1.88
CA LEU A 362 -9.81 -18.87 -0.55
C LEU A 362 -11.04 -19.75 -0.26
N PRO A 363 -11.08 -20.49 0.88
CA PRO A 363 -12.24 -21.29 1.23
C PRO A 363 -13.52 -20.46 1.26
N LEU A 364 -14.60 -20.97 0.67
CA LEU A 364 -15.86 -20.23 0.46
C LEU A 364 -16.37 -19.52 1.72
N LYS A 365 -16.32 -20.18 2.89
CA LYS A 365 -16.73 -19.59 4.17
C LYS A 365 -15.87 -18.38 4.56
N GLN A 366 -14.56 -18.43 4.30
CA GLN A 366 -13.67 -17.29 4.55
C GLN A 366 -13.96 -16.19 3.54
N LYS A 367 -14.12 -16.52 2.25
CA LYS A 367 -14.50 -15.57 1.20
C LYS A 367 -15.77 -14.80 1.55
N ALA A 368 -16.81 -15.50 2.03
CA ALA A 368 -18.03 -14.89 2.52
C ALA A 368 -17.80 -14.00 3.75
N ALA A 369 -16.96 -14.42 4.70
CA ALA A 369 -16.63 -13.61 5.88
C ALA A 369 -15.96 -12.27 5.52
N TRP A 370 -15.05 -12.27 4.54
CA TRP A 370 -14.47 -11.04 4.00
C TRP A 370 -15.55 -10.12 3.39
N CYS A 371 -16.47 -10.69 2.61
CA CYS A 371 -17.56 -9.93 2.00
C CYS A 371 -18.54 -9.35 3.05
N VAL A 372 -18.81 -10.07 4.14
CA VAL A 372 -19.66 -9.59 5.25
C VAL A 372 -19.14 -8.27 5.83
N ASP A 373 -17.82 -8.11 5.97
CA ASP A 373 -17.26 -6.86 6.50
C ASP A 373 -17.54 -5.66 5.58
N PHE A 374 -17.43 -5.85 4.27
CA PHE A 374 -17.75 -4.82 3.27
C PHE A 374 -19.24 -4.45 3.29
N LEU A 375 -20.12 -5.45 3.41
CA LEU A 375 -21.55 -5.22 3.53
C LEU A 375 -21.91 -4.45 4.81
N LYS A 376 -21.22 -4.72 5.92
CA LYS A 376 -21.37 -3.92 7.16
C LYS A 376 -20.93 -2.47 6.97
N ARG A 377 -19.78 -2.26 6.32
CA ARG A 377 -19.25 -0.91 6.04
C ARG A 377 -20.16 -0.12 5.11
N ALA A 378 -20.81 -0.78 4.16
CA ALA A 378 -21.81 -0.18 3.28
C ALA A 378 -23.19 0.06 3.94
N GLY A 379 -23.39 -0.41 5.18
CA GLY A 379 -24.65 -0.29 5.90
C GLY A 379 -25.73 -1.32 5.49
N TYR A 380 -25.38 -2.34 4.70
CA TYR A 380 -26.30 -3.41 4.32
C TYR A 380 -26.47 -4.49 5.39
N LEU A 381 -25.54 -4.59 6.34
CA LEU A 381 -25.61 -5.50 7.48
C LEU A 381 -25.32 -4.75 8.79
N GLU A 382 -26.01 -5.16 9.85
CA GLU A 382 -25.77 -4.66 11.20
C GLU A 382 -24.41 -5.11 11.76
N SER A 383 -23.96 -4.44 12.83
CA SER A 383 -22.73 -4.80 13.56
C SER A 383 -23.04 -4.98 15.05
N PRO A 384 -23.04 -6.22 15.59
CA PRO A 384 -22.69 -7.48 14.91
C PRO A 384 -23.77 -7.95 13.91
N PRO A 385 -23.39 -8.70 12.86
CA PRO A 385 -24.36 -9.20 11.89
C PRO A 385 -25.23 -10.31 12.51
N PRO A 386 -26.48 -10.49 12.02
CA PRO A 386 -27.35 -11.57 12.48
C PRO A 386 -26.78 -12.95 12.10
N CYS A 387 -27.17 -14.00 12.84
CA CYS A 387 -26.64 -15.36 12.65
C CYS A 387 -26.79 -15.88 11.22
N GLU A 388 -27.87 -15.51 10.53
CA GLU A 388 -28.17 -15.94 9.16
C GLU A 388 -27.41 -15.15 8.07
N ALA A 389 -26.75 -14.04 8.42
CA ALA A 389 -26.03 -13.22 7.43
C ALA A 389 -24.89 -14.00 6.75
N GLY A 390 -24.14 -14.80 7.51
CA GLY A 390 -23.05 -15.61 6.98
C GLY A 390 -23.51 -16.61 5.91
N PRO A 391 -24.47 -17.51 6.24
CA PRO A 391 -25.08 -18.41 5.26
C PRO A 391 -25.70 -17.69 4.05
N TYR A 392 -26.41 -16.58 4.27
CA TYR A 392 -27.03 -15.82 3.18
C TYR A 392 -26.00 -15.21 2.23
N VAL A 393 -24.95 -14.58 2.76
CA VAL A 393 -23.84 -14.05 1.94
C VAL A 393 -23.09 -15.18 1.23
N THR A 394 -22.94 -16.33 1.87
CA THR A 394 -22.34 -17.52 1.23
C THR A 394 -23.13 -17.95 0.00
N ALA A 395 -24.46 -17.98 0.09
CA ALA A 395 -25.35 -18.33 -1.02
C ALA A 395 -25.27 -17.34 -2.20
N ILE A 396 -24.81 -16.09 -1.98
CA ILE A 396 -24.56 -15.10 -3.03
C ILE A 396 -23.15 -15.26 -3.61
N VAL A 397 -22.15 -15.42 -2.73
CA VAL A 397 -20.73 -15.50 -3.12
C VAL A 397 -20.43 -16.75 -3.94
N GLU A 398 -21.06 -17.88 -3.63
CA GLU A 398 -20.87 -19.15 -4.35
C GLU A 398 -21.21 -19.05 -5.85
N PRO A 399 -22.44 -18.67 -6.26
CA PRO A 399 -22.77 -18.52 -7.68
C PRO A 399 -22.12 -17.28 -8.32
N ALA A 400 -21.76 -16.26 -7.55
CA ALA A 400 -20.97 -15.14 -8.06
C ALA A 400 -19.57 -15.60 -8.51
N GLY A 401 -18.95 -16.51 -7.76
CA GLY A 401 -17.75 -17.26 -8.16
C GLY A 401 -16.56 -16.36 -8.48
N ASP A 402 -16.12 -16.43 -9.75
CA ASP A 402 -14.98 -15.69 -10.31
C ASP A 402 -15.23 -14.18 -10.48
N ARG A 403 -16.48 -13.74 -10.29
CA ARG A 403 -16.84 -12.31 -10.28
C ARG A 403 -16.41 -11.61 -9.00
N ILE A 404 -16.27 -12.34 -7.90
CA ILE A 404 -15.73 -11.81 -6.64
C ILE A 404 -14.22 -11.99 -6.65
N LYS A 405 -13.50 -10.98 -7.15
CA LYS A 405 -12.04 -10.90 -7.24
C LYS A 405 -11.44 -10.19 -6.03
N THR A 406 -12.17 -9.23 -5.48
CA THR A 406 -11.90 -8.56 -4.21
C THR A 406 -13.13 -8.65 -3.31
N ALA A 407 -12.96 -8.48 -2.01
CA ALA A 407 -14.09 -8.52 -1.09
C ALA A 407 -15.10 -7.39 -1.36
N GLY A 408 -14.66 -6.24 -1.88
CA GLY A 408 -15.53 -5.12 -2.27
C GLY A 408 -16.48 -5.42 -3.42
N ASP A 409 -16.19 -6.43 -4.25
CA ASP A 409 -17.05 -6.80 -5.39
C ASP A 409 -18.43 -7.30 -4.95
N ILE A 410 -18.60 -7.68 -3.67
CA ILE A 410 -19.93 -8.04 -3.13
C ILE A 410 -20.91 -6.87 -3.18
N LEU A 411 -20.42 -5.63 -3.17
CA LEU A 411 -21.26 -4.44 -3.19
C LEU A 411 -22.00 -4.27 -4.52
N ASP A 412 -21.52 -4.91 -5.59
CA ASP A 412 -22.23 -4.99 -6.87
C ASP A 412 -23.50 -5.85 -6.81
N TYR A 413 -23.76 -6.52 -5.68
CA TYR A 413 -24.93 -7.37 -5.45
C TYR A 413 -25.92 -6.75 -4.44
N GLN A 414 -25.98 -5.41 -4.37
CA GLN A 414 -26.87 -4.65 -3.50
C GLN A 414 -28.36 -5.07 -3.57
N GLU A 415 -28.81 -5.61 -4.71
CA GLU A 415 -30.19 -6.05 -4.90
C GLU A 415 -30.62 -7.14 -3.90
N PHE A 416 -29.68 -7.87 -3.30
CA PHE A 416 -29.98 -8.87 -2.29
C PHE A 416 -30.20 -8.28 -0.90
N PHE A 417 -29.84 -7.01 -0.67
CA PHE A 417 -29.83 -6.37 0.64
C PHE A 417 -30.78 -5.18 0.77
N VAL A 418 -31.20 -4.57 -0.34
CA VAL A 418 -32.17 -3.46 -0.33
C VAL A 418 -33.61 -3.95 -0.16
N ALA A 419 -34.47 -3.07 0.39
CA ALA A 419 -35.90 -3.31 0.44
C ALA A 419 -36.47 -3.44 -0.98
N ASP A 420 -37.50 -4.28 -1.14
CA ASP A 420 -38.06 -4.58 -2.47
C ASP A 420 -38.72 -3.35 -3.13
N ASP A 421 -39.24 -2.44 -2.30
CA ASP A 421 -39.80 -1.16 -2.70
C ASP A 421 -38.76 -0.04 -2.89
N GLU A 422 -37.49 -0.32 -2.60
CA GLU A 422 -36.35 0.57 -2.85
C GLU A 422 -35.47 0.08 -4.01
N LEU A 423 -35.78 -1.09 -4.60
CA LEU A 423 -35.04 -1.63 -5.73
C LEU A 423 -35.04 -0.65 -6.91
N GLN A 424 -33.84 -0.28 -7.35
CA GLN A 424 -33.58 0.58 -8.50
C GLN A 424 -33.39 -0.26 -9.78
N TYR A 425 -33.96 0.22 -10.89
CA TYR A 425 -33.85 -0.44 -12.20
C TYR A 425 -32.89 0.34 -13.11
N ASP A 426 -31.99 -0.37 -13.80
CA ASP A 426 -31.27 0.19 -14.94
C ASP A 426 -32.28 0.52 -16.04
N GLU A 427 -32.44 1.81 -16.33
CA GLU A 427 -33.47 2.31 -17.24
C GLU A 427 -33.38 1.68 -18.64
N LYS A 428 -32.15 1.44 -19.13
CA LYS A 428 -31.92 0.84 -20.45
C LYS A 428 -32.31 -0.63 -20.46
N ALA A 429 -32.00 -1.38 -19.42
CA ALA A 429 -32.35 -2.77 -19.24
C ALA A 429 -33.86 -2.94 -19.07
N PHE A 430 -34.46 -2.12 -18.21
CA PHE A 430 -35.91 -2.09 -17.99
C PHE A 430 -36.66 -1.82 -19.29
N ALA A 431 -36.26 -0.78 -20.02
CA ALA A 431 -36.86 -0.47 -21.31
C ALA A 431 -36.67 -1.61 -22.32
N LYS A 432 -35.46 -2.16 -22.43
CA LYS A 432 -35.13 -3.20 -23.42
C LYS A 432 -35.79 -4.55 -23.13
N ARG A 433 -35.99 -4.90 -21.86
CA ARG A 433 -36.39 -6.26 -21.44
C ARG A 433 -37.83 -6.34 -20.93
N ILE A 434 -38.42 -5.23 -20.50
CA ILE A 434 -39.76 -5.21 -19.91
C ILE A 434 -40.72 -4.36 -20.74
N THR A 435 -40.45 -3.07 -20.98
CA THR A 435 -41.47 -2.19 -21.58
C THR A 435 -41.55 -2.24 -23.11
N LYS A 436 -40.44 -2.51 -23.82
CA LYS A 436 -40.45 -2.58 -25.30
C LYS A 436 -41.02 -3.89 -25.87
N PRO A 437 -40.73 -5.08 -25.31
CA PRO A 437 -41.31 -6.32 -25.83
C PRO A 437 -42.78 -6.42 -25.43
N GLU A 438 -43.68 -6.60 -26.40
CA GLU A 438 -45.13 -6.62 -26.18
C GLU A 438 -45.56 -7.77 -25.24
N GLU A 439 -44.90 -8.92 -25.35
CA GLU A 439 -45.21 -10.10 -24.54
C GLU A 439 -44.59 -10.10 -23.13
N ALA A 440 -43.63 -9.23 -22.82
CA ALA A 440 -42.81 -9.35 -21.62
C ALA A 440 -43.63 -9.18 -20.32
N ALA A 441 -44.52 -8.18 -20.26
CA ALA A 441 -45.36 -7.94 -19.09
C ALA A 441 -46.34 -9.10 -18.83
N ASP A 442 -46.93 -9.68 -19.90
CA ASP A 442 -47.83 -10.81 -19.77
C ASP A 442 -47.10 -12.07 -19.30
N LEU A 443 -45.94 -12.37 -19.89
CA LEU A 443 -45.10 -13.50 -19.47
C LEU A 443 -44.59 -13.35 -18.04
N LEU A 444 -44.22 -12.15 -17.61
CA LEU A 444 -43.82 -11.87 -16.22
C LEU A 444 -44.98 -12.10 -15.24
N ARG A 445 -46.20 -11.66 -15.58
CA ARG A 445 -47.39 -11.87 -14.76
C ARG A 445 -47.68 -13.36 -14.59
N LYS A 446 -47.74 -14.10 -15.70
CA LYS A 446 -47.96 -15.57 -15.72
C LYS A 446 -46.87 -16.32 -14.95
N PHE A 447 -45.62 -15.87 -15.04
CA PHE A 447 -44.53 -16.44 -14.25
C PHE A 447 -44.74 -16.19 -12.75
N GLY A 448 -45.09 -14.96 -12.35
CA GLY A 448 -45.41 -14.62 -10.96
C GLY A 448 -46.56 -15.45 -10.39
N GLU A 449 -47.63 -15.65 -11.15
CA GLU A 449 -48.76 -16.50 -10.74
C GLU A 449 -48.34 -17.95 -10.45
N ARG A 450 -47.45 -18.51 -11.27
CA ARG A 450 -46.91 -19.86 -11.06
C ARG A 450 -45.97 -19.93 -9.87
N LEU A 451 -45.15 -18.89 -9.65
CA LEU A 451 -44.26 -18.82 -8.49
C LEU A 451 -45.02 -18.75 -7.16
N ALA A 452 -46.20 -18.14 -7.13
CA ALA A 452 -46.97 -17.96 -5.89
C ALA A 452 -47.32 -19.27 -5.18
N GLY A 453 -47.52 -20.35 -5.93
CA GLY A 453 -47.81 -21.69 -5.40
C GLY A 453 -46.61 -22.65 -5.36
N LEU A 454 -45.41 -22.19 -5.70
CA LEU A 454 -44.25 -23.07 -5.84
C LEU A 454 -43.65 -23.42 -4.47
N GLU A 455 -43.62 -24.72 -4.16
CA GLU A 455 -42.98 -25.27 -2.96
C GLU A 455 -42.43 -26.68 -3.22
N PRO A 456 -41.15 -26.99 -2.90
CA PRO A 456 -40.15 -26.10 -2.30
C PRO A 456 -39.68 -25.00 -3.28
N PHE A 457 -39.12 -23.90 -2.77
CA PHE A 457 -38.61 -22.78 -3.58
C PHE A 457 -37.08 -22.86 -3.72
N THR A 458 -36.62 -23.78 -4.58
CA THR A 458 -35.20 -24.03 -4.88
C THR A 458 -34.84 -23.68 -6.33
N THR A 459 -33.55 -23.68 -6.66
CA THR A 459 -33.03 -23.53 -8.03
C THR A 459 -33.72 -24.49 -9.01
N GLU A 460 -33.83 -25.78 -8.67
CA GLU A 460 -34.43 -26.81 -9.54
C GLU A 460 -35.93 -26.58 -9.74
N SER A 461 -36.63 -26.22 -8.66
CA SER A 461 -38.07 -25.97 -8.73
C SER A 461 -38.42 -24.72 -9.55
N THR A 462 -37.60 -23.65 -9.44
CA THR A 462 -37.81 -22.40 -10.18
C THR A 462 -37.46 -22.56 -11.65
N GLU A 463 -36.45 -23.37 -11.97
CA GLU A 463 -36.16 -23.78 -13.34
C GLU A 463 -37.31 -24.60 -13.95
N ALA A 464 -37.79 -25.63 -13.27
CA ALA A 464 -38.91 -26.44 -13.73
C ALA A 464 -40.18 -25.60 -13.92
N CYS A 465 -40.43 -24.64 -13.03
CA CYS A 465 -41.52 -23.68 -13.14
C CYS A 465 -41.41 -22.85 -14.42
N LEU A 466 -40.22 -22.30 -14.71
CA LEU A 466 -40.01 -21.53 -15.95
C LEU A 466 -40.19 -22.41 -17.19
N GLN A 467 -39.62 -23.62 -17.21
CA GLN A 467 -39.78 -24.55 -18.35
C GLN A 467 -41.25 -24.86 -18.62
N SER A 468 -42.05 -25.10 -17.58
CA SER A 468 -43.49 -25.34 -17.72
C SER A 468 -44.25 -24.16 -18.33
N LEU A 469 -43.80 -22.92 -18.06
CA LEU A 469 -44.37 -21.72 -18.68
C LEU A 469 -43.96 -21.62 -20.16
N LEU A 470 -42.69 -21.90 -20.48
CA LEU A 470 -42.20 -21.88 -21.86
C LEU A 470 -42.98 -22.88 -22.74
N GLU A 471 -43.24 -24.08 -22.23
CA GLU A 471 -44.03 -25.10 -22.91
C GLU A 471 -45.50 -24.68 -23.09
N ALA A 472 -46.12 -24.14 -22.03
CA ALA A 472 -47.52 -23.75 -22.06
C ALA A 472 -47.80 -22.57 -23.02
N GLU A 473 -46.89 -21.60 -23.08
CA GLU A 473 -47.03 -20.40 -23.90
C GLU A 473 -46.38 -20.53 -25.29
N GLY A 474 -45.62 -21.60 -25.53
CA GLY A 474 -44.90 -21.81 -26.79
C GLY A 474 -43.80 -20.79 -27.07
N VAL A 475 -43.17 -20.24 -26.02
CA VAL A 475 -42.15 -19.17 -26.12
C VAL A 475 -40.75 -19.69 -25.80
N LYS A 476 -39.73 -18.98 -26.28
CA LYS A 476 -38.33 -19.32 -26.00
C LYS A 476 -37.85 -18.69 -24.70
N ILE A 477 -36.95 -19.38 -24.00
CA ILE A 477 -36.35 -18.90 -22.74
C ILE A 477 -35.85 -17.46 -22.79
N GLY A 478 -35.18 -17.07 -23.89
CA GLY A 478 -34.63 -15.72 -24.08
C GLY A 478 -35.67 -14.59 -24.12
N GLN A 479 -36.94 -14.90 -24.37
CA GLN A 479 -38.03 -13.91 -24.37
C GLN A 479 -38.47 -13.52 -22.96
N VAL A 480 -38.24 -14.38 -21.96
CA VAL A 480 -38.74 -14.17 -20.59
C VAL A 480 -37.62 -14.08 -19.56
N ILE A 481 -36.54 -14.85 -19.69
CA ILE A 481 -35.50 -14.96 -18.63
C ILE A 481 -34.80 -13.63 -18.32
N HIS A 482 -34.61 -12.80 -19.34
CA HIS A 482 -34.02 -11.46 -19.16
C HIS A 482 -35.00 -10.47 -18.53
N ALA A 483 -36.30 -10.61 -18.82
CA ALA A 483 -37.34 -9.82 -18.18
C ALA A 483 -37.43 -10.18 -16.69
N ILE A 484 -37.41 -11.48 -16.36
CA ILE A 484 -37.37 -11.98 -14.97
C ILE A 484 -36.16 -11.40 -14.25
N ARG A 485 -34.95 -11.53 -14.82
CA ARG A 485 -33.73 -10.97 -14.22
C ARG A 485 -33.89 -9.50 -13.90
N VAL A 486 -34.29 -8.70 -14.88
CA VAL A 486 -34.43 -7.25 -14.67
C VAL A 486 -35.49 -6.96 -13.62
N ALA A 487 -36.63 -7.66 -13.65
CA ALA A 487 -37.70 -7.49 -12.68
C ALA A 487 -37.24 -7.72 -11.23
N VAL A 488 -36.47 -8.80 -10.98
CA VAL A 488 -36.06 -9.20 -9.62
C VAL A 488 -34.71 -8.65 -9.16
N THR A 489 -33.87 -8.13 -10.05
CA THR A 489 -32.53 -7.60 -9.68
C THR A 489 -32.34 -6.12 -10.02
N GLY A 490 -33.21 -5.55 -10.84
CA GLY A 490 -32.99 -4.22 -11.42
C GLY A 490 -31.95 -4.19 -12.55
N LYS A 491 -31.23 -5.29 -12.81
CA LYS A 491 -30.02 -5.31 -13.64
C LYS A 491 -30.15 -6.23 -14.85
N ALA A 492 -29.38 -5.94 -15.90
CA ALA A 492 -29.31 -6.79 -17.10
C ALA A 492 -28.36 -7.99 -16.95
N VAL A 493 -27.43 -7.93 -16.00
CA VAL A 493 -26.32 -8.87 -15.83
C VAL A 493 -26.28 -9.34 -14.37
N GLY A 494 -25.84 -10.58 -14.15
CA GLY A 494 -25.65 -11.21 -12.85
C GLY A 494 -25.32 -12.69 -13.03
N PHE A 495 -25.16 -13.43 -11.94
CA PHE A 495 -25.08 -14.90 -11.98
C PHE A 495 -26.44 -15.53 -12.33
N GLY A 496 -26.55 -16.85 -12.38
CA GLY A 496 -27.74 -17.56 -12.89
C GLY A 496 -29.07 -17.09 -12.27
N VAL A 497 -30.12 -17.02 -13.10
CA VAL A 497 -31.42 -16.48 -12.67
C VAL A 497 -32.10 -17.39 -11.66
N TYR A 498 -31.95 -18.70 -11.78
CA TYR A 498 -32.61 -19.64 -10.87
C TYR A 498 -32.02 -19.58 -9.46
N GLU A 499 -30.70 -19.46 -9.36
CA GLU A 499 -29.99 -19.20 -8.10
C GLU A 499 -30.41 -17.85 -7.53
N THR A 500 -30.50 -16.82 -8.38
CA THR A 500 -30.98 -15.49 -7.96
C THR A 500 -32.37 -15.56 -7.34
N LEU A 501 -33.30 -16.26 -7.99
CA LEU A 501 -34.66 -16.45 -7.48
C LEU A 501 -34.61 -17.19 -6.14
N ALA A 502 -33.92 -18.34 -6.07
CA ALA A 502 -33.83 -19.16 -4.86
C ALA A 502 -33.27 -18.38 -3.66
N ILE A 503 -32.25 -17.55 -3.87
CA ILE A 503 -31.65 -16.70 -2.82
C ILE A 503 -32.62 -15.60 -2.35
N LEU A 504 -33.27 -14.91 -3.28
CA LEU A 504 -34.26 -13.87 -2.92
C LEU A 504 -35.47 -14.47 -2.18
N GLY A 505 -35.83 -15.69 -2.52
CA GLY A 505 -37.02 -16.36 -2.02
C GLY A 505 -38.31 -15.87 -2.68
N ARG A 506 -39.35 -16.69 -2.55
CA ARG A 506 -40.65 -16.51 -3.22
C ARG A 506 -41.23 -15.12 -3.05
N ASP A 507 -41.34 -14.66 -1.80
CA ASP A 507 -42.09 -13.44 -1.49
C ASP A 507 -41.43 -12.19 -2.08
N ARG A 508 -40.10 -12.08 -2.00
CA ARG A 508 -39.35 -10.96 -2.62
C ARG A 508 -39.45 -11.00 -4.13
N CYS A 509 -39.35 -12.19 -4.74
CA CYS A 509 -39.53 -12.33 -6.18
C CYS A 509 -40.91 -11.84 -6.65
N LEU A 510 -41.97 -12.22 -5.95
CA LEU A 510 -43.34 -11.78 -6.27
C LEU A 510 -43.50 -10.26 -6.13
N ALA A 511 -43.06 -9.70 -5.00
CA ALA A 511 -43.13 -8.26 -4.74
C ALA A 511 -42.40 -7.44 -5.82
N ARG A 512 -41.22 -7.90 -6.23
CA ARG A 512 -40.42 -7.23 -7.28
C ARG A 512 -41.01 -7.39 -8.68
N ILE A 513 -41.59 -8.54 -9.00
CA ILE A 513 -42.30 -8.75 -10.27
C ILE A 513 -43.52 -7.82 -10.33
N GLU A 514 -44.31 -7.75 -9.27
CA GLU A 514 -45.48 -6.86 -9.20
C GLU A 514 -45.08 -5.39 -9.36
N ARG A 515 -44.02 -4.95 -8.65
CA ARG A 515 -43.44 -3.61 -8.81
C ARG A 515 -43.00 -3.34 -10.24
N ALA A 516 -42.27 -4.26 -10.87
CA ALA A 516 -41.83 -4.11 -12.25
C ALA A 516 -43.02 -3.99 -13.22
N LEU A 517 -44.09 -4.77 -13.02
CA LEU A 517 -45.30 -4.66 -13.81
C LEU A 517 -46.01 -3.32 -13.62
N SER A 518 -46.11 -2.84 -12.37
CA SER A 518 -46.71 -1.53 -12.06
C SER A 518 -45.93 -0.37 -12.69
N LEU A 519 -44.60 -0.48 -12.81
CA LEU A 519 -43.76 0.54 -13.44
C LEU A 519 -43.79 0.46 -14.97
N ALA A 520 -44.14 -0.68 -15.55
CA ALA A 520 -44.16 -0.89 -17.00
C ALA A 520 -45.41 -0.28 -17.68
N GLY A 521 -46.50 -0.08 -16.94
CA GLY A 521 -47.78 0.43 -17.47
C GLY A 521 -48.81 -0.67 -17.61
#